data_AF-A0A5C8AAJ8-F1
#
_entry.id   AF-A0A5C8AAJ8-F1
#
_cell.length_a   1.000
_cell.length_b   1.000
_cell.length_c   1.000
_cell.angle_alpha   90.00
_cell.angle_beta   90.00
_cell.angle_gamma   90.00
#
_symmetry.space_group_name_H-M   'P 1'
#
loop_
_entity.id
_entity.type
_entity.pdbx_description
1 polymer ?
#
loop_
_entity_poly.entity_id
_entity_poly.type
_entity_poly.pdbx_seq_one_letter_code
_entity_poly.pdbx_strand_id
1 'polypeptide(L)' 'MENELNYTAAFEELQEIVRDMEDGEITVDELALKVKRAAELIKICKNKLTSTEEDVNLILKELEN' A
#
# COMPACT_ATOMS: atom_id res chain seq x y z
N MET A 1 -13.85 8.83 -13.21
CA MET A 1 -12.37 8.79 -13.10
C MET A 1 -12.09 7.99 -11.85
N GLU A 2 -11.58 6.76 -12.03
CA GLU A 2 -11.30 5.87 -10.93
C GLU A 2 -10.25 6.51 -10.01
N ASN A 3 -10.61 6.63 -8.73
CA ASN A 3 -9.72 7.07 -7.67
C ASN A 3 -8.68 5.97 -7.44
N GLU A 4 -7.75 5.77 -8.38
CA GLU A 4 -6.57 4.94 -8.13
C GLU A 4 -5.74 5.62 -7.04
N LEU A 5 -5.78 5.05 -5.84
CA LEU A 5 -4.90 5.42 -4.74
C LEU A 5 -3.44 5.25 -5.20
N ASN A 6 -2.68 6.35 -5.15
CA ASN A 6 -1.24 6.30 -5.42
C ASN A 6 -0.51 5.67 -4.21
N TYR A 7 0.75 5.27 -4.42
CA TYR A 7 1.55 4.60 -3.39
C TYR A 7 1.63 5.43 -2.10
N THR A 8 1.91 6.74 -2.21
CA THR A 8 2.08 7.62 -1.05
C THR A 8 0.82 7.69 -0.21
N ALA A 9 -0.33 7.93 -0.85
CA ALA A 9 -1.62 7.99 -0.17
C ALA A 9 -1.99 6.64 0.48
N ALA A 10 -1.71 5.53 -0.21
CA ALA A 10 -1.99 4.20 0.35
C ALA A 10 -1.09 3.88 1.55
N PHE A 11 0.16 4.33 1.51
CA PHE A 11 1.12 4.16 2.59
C PHE A 11 0.78 5.05 3.80
N GLU A 12 0.41 6.31 3.58
CA GLU A 12 -0.05 7.22 4.64
C GLU A 12 -1.26 6.67 5.37
N GLU A 13 -2.28 6.21 4.62
CA GLU A 13 -3.47 5.60 5.22
C GLU A 13 -3.12 4.33 6.01
N LEU A 14 -2.20 3.50 5.51
CA LEU A 14 -1.73 2.31 6.23
C LEU A 14 -1.04 2.69 7.54
N GLN A 15 -0.23 3.75 7.56
CA GLN A 15 0.42 4.25 8.77
C GLN A 15 -0.58 4.80 9.79
N GLU A 16 -1.67 5.41 9.34
CA GLU A 16 -2.77 5.83 10.23
C GLU A 16 -3.48 4.62 10.83
N ILE A 17 -3.81 3.61 10.02
CA ILE A 17 -4.44 2.38 10.52
C ILE A 17 -3.56 1.69 11.58
N VAL A 18 -2.24 1.60 11.34
CA VAL A 18 -1.31 1.01 12.32
C VAL A 18 -1.29 1.83 13.60
N ARG A 19 -1.23 3.16 13.52
CA ARG A 19 -1.25 4.04 14.70
C ARG A 19 -2.53 3.85 15.51
N ASP A 20 -3.68 3.81 14.86
CA ASP A 20 -4.94 3.59 15.55
C ASP A 20 -4.96 2.21 16.24
N MET A 21 -4.43 1.17 15.57
CA MET A 21 -4.31 -0.19 16.11
C MET A 21 -3.39 -0.26 17.34
N GLU A 22 -2.37 0.59 17.41
CA GLU A 22 -1.42 0.66 18.52
C GLU A 22 -1.97 1.46 19.73
N ASP A 23 -2.87 2.42 19.49
CA ASP A 23 -3.46 3.28 20.54
C ASP A 23 -4.36 2.50 21.51
N GLY A 24 -4.83 1.31 21.10
CA GLY A 24 -5.47 0.34 22.01
C GLY A 24 -6.93 0.63 22.38
N GLU A 25 -7.53 1.72 21.87
CA GLU A 25 -8.95 2.06 22.07
C GLU A 25 -9.91 1.42 21.05
N ILE A 26 -9.40 0.56 20.15
CA ILE A 26 -10.18 -0.10 19.08
C ILE A 26 -10.96 -1.30 19.60
N THR A 27 -12.22 -1.40 19.18
CA THR A 27 -13.05 -2.58 19.40
C THR A 27 -12.68 -3.74 18.46
N VAL A 28 -13.06 -4.98 18.82
CA VAL A 28 -12.78 -6.17 17.97
C VAL A 28 -13.41 -6.06 16.58
N ASP A 29 -14.60 -5.46 16.48
CA ASP A 29 -15.29 -5.25 15.20
C ASP A 29 -14.55 -4.24 14.32
N GLU A 30 -14.09 -3.13 14.90
CA GLU A 30 -13.28 -2.13 14.21
C GLU A 30 -11.91 -2.66 13.79
N LEU A 31 -11.30 -3.51 14.62
CA LEU A 31 -10.04 -4.18 14.30
C LEU A 31 -10.19 -5.03 13.03
N ALA A 32 -11.27 -5.80 12.91
CA ALA A 32 -11.52 -6.62 11.72
C ALA A 32 -11.67 -5.77 10.45
N LEU A 33 -12.29 -4.60 10.54
CA LEU A 33 -12.42 -3.65 9.43
C LEU A 33 -11.07 -3.03 9.06
N LYS A 34 -10.31 -2.56 10.05
CA LYS A 34 -8.97 -1.97 9.85
C LYS A 34 -7.98 -2.95 9.25
N VAL A 35 -7.99 -4.22 9.70
CA VAL A 35 -7.15 -5.28 9.12
C VAL A 35 -7.49 -5.55 7.66
N LYS A 36 -8.78 -5.61 7.30
CA LYS A 36 -9.20 -5.77 5.90
C LYS A 36 -8.71 -4.61 5.04
N ARG A 37 -8.88 -3.37 5.53
CA ARG A 37 -8.41 -2.18 4.83
C ARG A 37 -6.89 -2.16 4.67
N ALA A 38 -6.14 -2.47 5.72
CA ALA A 38 -4.69 -2.60 5.67
C ALA A 38 -4.24 -3.61 4.61
N ALA A 39 -4.92 -4.76 4.50
CA ALA A 39 -4.61 -5.77 3.49
C ALA A 39 -4.82 -5.25 2.05
N GLU A 40 -5.87 -4.46 1.81
CA GLU A 40 -6.09 -3.80 0.51
C GLU A 40 -4.97 -2.80 0.19
N LEU A 41 -4.61 -1.96 1.15
CA LEU A 41 -3.55 -0.96 0.99
C LEU A 41 -2.18 -1.62 0.72
N ILE A 42 -1.85 -2.67 1.45
CA ILE A 42 -0.62 -3.45 1.22
C ILE A 42 -0.59 -4.02 -0.21
N LYS A 43 -1.72 -4.50 -0.73
CA LYS A 43 -1.82 -5.01 -2.10
C LYS A 43 -1.56 -3.91 -3.12
N ILE A 44 -2.11 -2.71 -2.91
CA ILE A 44 -1.86 -1.53 -3.76
C ILE A 44 -0.37 -1.16 -3.74
N CYS A 45 0.20 -1.02 -2.54
CA CYS A 45 1.61 -0.68 -2.37
C CYS A 45 2.53 -1.70 -3.07
N LYS A 46 2.26 -3.00 -2.89
CA LYS A 46 3.03 -4.07 -3.52
C LYS A 46 2.93 -4.00 -5.05
N ASN A 47 1.73 -3.82 -5.59
CA ASN A 47 1.55 -3.73 -7.04
C ASN A 47 2.33 -2.55 -7.65
N LYS A 48 2.30 -1.37 -7.00
CA LYS A 48 3.04 -0.20 -7.49
C LYS A 48 4.56 -0.42 -7.40
N LEU A 49 5.05 -1.04 -6.32
CA LEU A 49 6.48 -1.38 -6.19
C LEU A 49 6.93 -2.38 -7.27
N THR A 50 6.18 -3.46 -7.46
CA THR A 50 6.51 -4.48 -8.48
C THR A 50 6.48 -3.89 -9.90
N SER A 51 5.46 -3.09 -10.23
CA SER A 51 5.39 -2.39 -11.53
C SER A 51 6.58 -1.45 -11.72
N THR A 52 6.97 -0.70 -10.69
CA THR A 52 8.11 0.22 -10.76
C THR A 52 9.43 -0.54 -10.94
N GLU A 53 9.60 -1.67 -10.24
CA GLU A 53 10.76 -2.54 -10.37
C GLU A 53 10.87 -3.14 -11.78
N GLU A 54 9.75 -3.57 -12.37
CA GLU A 54 9.69 -4.05 -13.75
C GLU A 54 10.12 -2.96 -14.74
N ASP A 55 9.60 -1.74 -14.59
CA ASP A 55 9.96 -0.60 -15.44
C ASP A 55 11.46 -0.27 -15.35
N VAL A 56 12.02 -0.23 -14.14
CA VAL A 56 13.46 0.00 -13.92
C VAL A 56 14.30 -1.10 -14.58
N ASN A 57 13.90 -2.37 -14.43
CA ASN A 57 14.61 -3.48 -15.05
C ASN A 57 14.55 -3.43 -16.58
N LEU A 58 13.46 -2.95 -17.18
CA LEU A 58 13.36 -2.75 -18.63
C LEU A 58 14.33 -1.66 -19.10
N ILE A 59 14.35 -0.51 -18.41
CA ILE A 59 15.26 0.60 -18.73
C ILE A 59 16.72 0.16 -18.64
N LEU A 60 17.08 -0.59 -17.59
CA LEU A 60 18.45 -1.10 -17.43
C LEU A 60 18.85 -2.04 -18.58
N LYS A 61 17.95 -2.93 -19.03
CA LYS A 61 18.19 -3.80 -20.19
C LYS A 61 18.36 -3.03 -21.48
N GLU A 62 17.64 -1.92 -21.67
CA GLU A 62 17.79 -1.05 -22.84
C GLU A 62 19.16 -0.35 -22.86
N LEU A 63 19.70 0.01 -21.70
CA LEU A 63 21.02 0.65 -21.57
C LEU A 63 22.21 -0.29 -21.76
N GLU A 64 22.00 -1.61 -21.62
CA GLU A 64 23.01 -2.65 -21.83
C GLU A 64 23.13 -3.11 -23.29
N ASN A 65 22.29 -2.59 -24.20
CA ASN A 65 22.32 -2.85 -25.65
C ASN A 65 22.98 -1.71 -26.44
#